data_AF-A0A9X3LZ73-F1
#
_entry.id   AF-A0A9X3LZ73-F1
#
_cell.length_a   1.000
_cell.length_b   1.000
_cell.length_c   1.000
_cell.angle_alpha   90.00
_cell.angle_beta   90.00
_cell.angle_gamma   90.00
#
_symmetry.space_group_name_H-M   'P 1'
#
loop_
_entity.id
_entity.type
_entity.pdbx_description
1 polymer ?
#
loop_
_entity_poly.entity_id
_entity_poly.type
_entity_poly.pdbx_seq_one_letter_code
_entity_poly.pdbx_strand_id
1 'polypeptide(L)'
;MSALQAYATHIASAMDILAEAHGMSERALIDLGLPDVEAHDLRALAAVYFGPTHFSRKQRHATTAARYHDLVTLKLIEKYVSRVRTKRDAWNLRIELCRLRGPASEIARRAKQRLRDLRPRRTPPREGVQLLRRPNGPWTMRITAPSAFLAELDAALNPARPLDSLRDLLRDTAAPSARTTTNVIIPLNALDRILDGDGEEVTLRLTNGATITGAKLVERTFTEHGLATLIHPVKGPVNLYRTSRYATEKQRRMAAAENPTCPWPPCNHPADKAQIHHLKAWKHGGLTNMDNLTVCCPYHNGVNQDDPNAPPLRGRLARVNGKVRWVR
;
A
#
# COMPACT_ATOMS: atom_id res chain seq x y z
N MET A 1 7.48 48.93 -19.34
CA MET A 1 7.30 47.62 -18.69
C MET A 1 6.15 46.91 -19.40
N SER A 2 6.32 45.68 -19.88
CA SER A 2 5.20 44.95 -20.51
C SER A 2 4.16 44.53 -19.47
N ALA A 3 2.92 44.25 -19.89
CA ALA A 3 1.87 43.74 -18.99
C ALA A 3 2.31 42.47 -18.23
N LEU A 4 3.06 41.58 -18.90
CA LEU A 4 3.61 40.37 -18.30
C LEU A 4 4.68 40.68 -17.24
N GLN A 5 5.55 41.67 -17.49
CA GLN A 5 6.56 42.10 -16.52
C GLN A 5 5.92 42.79 -15.30
N ALA A 6 4.89 43.60 -15.51
CA ALA A 6 4.13 44.21 -14.42
C ALA A 6 3.46 43.13 -13.55
N TYR A 7 2.77 42.17 -14.17
CA TYR A 7 2.19 41.04 -13.45
C TYR A 7 3.23 40.25 -12.64
N ALA A 8 4.36 39.89 -13.26
CA ALA A 8 5.43 39.16 -12.59
C ALA A 8 6.01 39.92 -11.39
N THR A 9 6.13 41.25 -11.50
CA THR A 9 6.61 42.11 -10.41
C THR A 9 5.59 42.17 -9.28
N HIS A 10 4.31 42.37 -9.59
CA HIS A 10 3.25 42.39 -8.59
C HIS A 10 3.16 41.09 -7.79
N ILE A 11 3.16 39.92 -8.45
CA ILE A 11 3.07 38.66 -7.73
C ILE A 11 4.31 38.38 -6.88
N ALA A 12 5.49 38.89 -7.26
CA ALA A 12 6.73 38.74 -6.50
C ALA A 12 6.76 39.59 -5.23
N SER A 13 6.07 40.74 -5.19
CA SER A 13 5.95 41.64 -4.03
C SER A 13 4.89 41.17 -3.02
N ALA A 14 4.75 39.86 -2.83
CA ALA A 14 3.64 39.27 -2.06
C ALA A 14 3.53 39.82 -0.63
N MET A 15 4.66 39.96 0.07
CA MET A 15 4.64 40.42 1.47
C MET A 15 4.27 41.89 1.61
N ASP A 16 4.57 42.72 0.61
CA ASP A 16 4.21 44.14 0.62
C ASP A 16 2.71 44.29 0.34
N ILE A 17 2.18 43.56 -0.65
CA ILE A 17 0.73 43.47 -0.92
C ILE A 17 -0.04 43.02 0.33
N LEU A 18 0.45 41.98 1.02
CA LEU A 18 -0.20 41.49 2.24
C LEU A 18 -0.10 42.47 3.40
N ALA A 19 0.94 43.30 3.47
CA ALA A 19 1.07 44.35 4.46
C ALA A 19 0.08 45.49 4.20
N GLU A 20 -0.10 45.89 2.94
CA GLU A 20 -1.08 46.91 2.54
C GLU A 20 -2.53 46.43 2.74
N ALA A 21 -2.81 45.16 2.39
CA ALA A 21 -4.12 44.55 2.60
C ALA A 21 -4.45 44.34 4.10
N HIS A 22 -3.45 44.42 4.99
CA HIS A 22 -3.67 44.22 6.42
C HIS A 22 -4.53 45.35 7.01
N GLY A 23 -5.68 44.98 7.59
CA GLY A 23 -6.64 45.93 8.15
C GLY A 23 -7.72 46.40 7.18
N MET A 24 -7.59 46.07 5.88
CA MET A 24 -8.65 46.31 4.91
C MET A 24 -9.80 45.31 5.06
N SER A 25 -11.03 45.77 4.82
CA SER A 25 -12.20 44.88 4.72
C SER A 25 -12.21 44.17 3.36
N GLU A 26 -12.86 43.02 3.29
CA GLU A 26 -13.02 42.28 2.02
C GLU A 26 -13.77 43.10 0.96
N ARG A 27 -14.75 43.90 1.39
CA ARG A 27 -15.46 44.85 0.52
C ARG A 27 -14.52 45.93 -0.02
N ALA A 28 -13.66 46.51 0.82
CA ALA A 28 -12.71 47.52 0.37
C ALA A 28 -11.70 46.96 -0.66
N LEU A 29 -11.30 45.69 -0.52
CA LEU A 29 -10.46 45.01 -1.51
C LEU A 29 -11.20 44.77 -2.83
N ILE A 30 -12.50 44.44 -2.79
CA ILE A 30 -13.35 44.32 -4.00
C ILE A 30 -13.52 45.68 -4.68
N ASP A 31 -13.72 46.75 -3.91
CA ASP A 31 -13.87 48.12 -4.42
C ASP A 31 -12.59 48.62 -5.12
N LEU A 32 -11.41 48.04 -4.80
CA LEU A 32 -10.17 48.25 -5.54
C LEU A 32 -10.11 47.52 -6.90
N GLY A 33 -11.13 46.73 -7.23
CA GLY A 33 -11.21 45.94 -8.46
C GLY A 33 -10.68 44.51 -8.34
N LEU A 34 -10.43 44.00 -7.12
CA LEU A 34 -10.09 42.60 -6.93
C LEU A 34 -11.34 41.71 -7.04
N PRO A 35 -11.25 40.55 -7.70
CA PRO A 35 -12.30 39.54 -7.63
C PRO A 35 -12.57 39.13 -6.18
N ASP A 36 -13.82 38.76 -5.89
CA ASP A 36 -14.29 38.34 -4.56
C ASP A 36 -13.42 37.24 -3.92
N VAL A 37 -13.11 36.18 -4.68
CA VAL A 37 -12.24 35.08 -4.23
C VAL A 37 -10.83 35.56 -3.91
N GLU A 38 -10.30 36.48 -4.73
CA GLU A 38 -8.94 37.02 -4.53
C GLU A 38 -8.89 37.93 -3.30
N ALA A 39 -9.89 38.78 -3.11
CA ALA A 39 -10.04 39.62 -1.93
C ALA A 39 -10.15 38.79 -0.65
N HIS A 40 -10.93 37.71 -0.68
CA HIS A 40 -11.04 36.76 0.43
C HIS A 40 -9.69 36.14 0.80
N ASP A 41 -8.99 35.57 -0.20
CA ASP A 41 -7.70 34.92 -0.04
C ASP A 41 -6.65 35.90 0.52
N LEU A 42 -6.57 37.12 -0.05
CA LEU A 42 -5.63 38.15 0.38
C LEU A 42 -5.88 38.57 1.82
N ARG A 43 -7.14 38.80 2.21
CA ARG A 43 -7.49 39.13 3.60
C ARG A 43 -7.09 38.00 4.55
N ALA A 44 -7.36 36.75 4.17
CA ALA A 44 -7.01 35.59 4.99
C ALA A 44 -5.49 35.45 5.15
N LEU A 45 -4.72 35.62 4.07
CA LEU A 45 -3.25 35.60 4.13
C LEU A 45 -2.69 36.78 4.95
N ALA A 46 -3.21 38.00 4.78
CA ALA A 46 -2.78 39.17 5.53
C ALA A 46 -3.01 38.97 7.04
N ALA A 47 -4.16 38.39 7.42
CA ALA A 47 -4.44 38.02 8.81
C ALA A 47 -3.45 36.98 9.38
N VAL A 48 -2.96 36.05 8.56
CA VAL A 48 -1.94 35.06 8.97
C VAL A 48 -0.59 35.72 9.23
N TYR A 49 -0.10 36.55 8.32
CA TYR A 49 1.26 37.08 8.37
C TYR A 49 1.42 38.37 9.20
N PHE A 50 0.35 39.16 9.34
CA PHE A 50 0.38 40.45 10.02
C PHE A 50 -0.66 40.57 11.15
N GLY A 51 -1.64 39.68 11.23
CA GLY A 51 -2.67 39.71 12.28
C GLY A 51 -2.19 39.24 13.67
N PRO A 52 -3.01 39.45 14.72
CA PRO A 52 -2.66 39.09 16.08
C PRO A 52 -2.55 37.57 16.26
N THR A 53 -1.54 37.10 17.00
CA THR A 53 -1.37 35.66 17.30
C THR A 53 -0.56 35.40 18.57
N HIS A 54 -0.90 34.33 19.30
CA HIS A 54 -0.12 33.84 20.44
C HIS A 54 1.25 33.25 20.02
N PHE A 55 1.50 33.06 18.72
CA PHE A 55 2.74 32.53 18.19
C PHE A 55 3.60 33.63 17.54
N SER A 56 3.65 34.83 18.12
CA SER A 56 4.29 36.03 17.55
C SER A 56 5.75 35.81 17.10
N ARG A 57 6.56 35.03 17.84
CA ARG A 57 7.92 34.67 17.42
C ARG A 57 7.93 33.82 16.14
N LYS A 58 6.99 32.89 16.01
CA LYS A 58 6.87 32.03 14.82
C LYS A 58 6.31 32.78 13.62
N GLN A 59 5.36 33.70 13.86
CA GLN A 59 4.88 34.62 12.84
C GLN A 59 6.02 35.46 12.29
N ARG A 60 6.82 36.12 13.14
CA ARG A 60 8.00 36.88 12.69
C ARG A 60 8.94 36.03 11.83
N HIS A 61 9.26 34.79 12.25
CA HIS A 61 10.10 33.90 11.44
C HIS A 61 9.47 33.54 10.10
N ALA A 62 8.16 33.31 10.05
CA ALA A 62 7.45 32.99 8.81
C ALA A 62 7.40 34.21 7.87
N THR A 63 7.05 35.39 8.39
CA THR A 63 7.00 36.67 7.66
C THR A 63 8.37 37.03 7.07
N THR A 64 9.46 36.90 7.84
CA THR A 64 10.82 37.12 7.31
C THR A 64 11.19 36.13 6.20
N ALA A 65 10.87 34.85 6.38
CA ALA A 65 11.19 33.83 5.38
C ALA A 65 10.33 33.95 4.11
N ALA A 66 9.09 34.41 4.25
CA ALA A 66 8.09 34.59 3.19
C ALA A 66 8.41 35.69 2.19
N ARG A 67 9.31 36.64 2.52
CA ARG A 67 9.72 37.76 1.64
C ARG A 67 10.28 37.36 0.27
N TYR A 68 10.62 36.09 0.08
CA TYR A 68 11.22 35.56 -1.14
C TYR A 68 10.24 34.72 -1.96
N HIS A 69 8.99 34.64 -1.53
CA HIS A 69 7.94 33.88 -2.20
C HIS A 69 6.95 34.83 -2.84
N ASP A 70 6.52 34.48 -4.04
CA ASP A 70 5.41 35.12 -4.70
C ASP A 70 4.06 34.75 -4.04
N LEU A 71 3.02 35.51 -4.38
CA LEU A 71 1.69 35.36 -3.77
C LEU A 71 1.08 33.98 -4.06
N VAL A 72 1.32 33.41 -5.24
CA VAL A 72 0.83 32.08 -5.63
C VAL A 72 1.45 31.01 -4.74
N THR A 73 2.75 31.14 -4.47
CA THR A 73 3.50 30.25 -3.58
C THR A 73 3.03 30.38 -2.13
N LEU A 74 2.76 31.57 -1.61
CA LEU A 74 2.23 31.75 -0.25
C LEU A 74 0.83 31.15 -0.10
N LYS A 75 -0.07 31.34 -1.06
CA LYS A 75 -1.40 30.69 -1.07
C LYS A 75 -1.28 29.17 -1.05
N LEU A 76 -0.33 28.62 -1.82
CA LEU A 76 -0.05 27.20 -1.85
C LEU A 76 0.44 26.67 -0.49
N ILE A 77 1.33 27.40 0.18
CA ILE A 77 1.81 27.06 1.53
C ILE A 77 0.63 27.00 2.50
N GLU A 78 -0.20 28.04 2.54
CA GLU A 78 -1.35 28.10 3.46
C GLU A 78 -2.38 27.01 3.20
N LYS A 79 -2.60 26.63 1.94
CA LYS A 79 -3.45 25.50 1.55
C LYS A 79 -3.01 24.16 2.16
N TYR A 80 -1.72 23.97 2.40
CA TYR A 80 -1.21 22.77 3.09
C TYR A 80 -1.18 22.94 4.60
N VAL A 81 -0.79 24.12 5.08
CA VAL A 81 -0.72 24.41 6.52
C VAL A 81 -2.10 24.31 7.18
N SER A 82 -3.17 24.71 6.50
CA SER A 82 -4.55 24.59 6.99
C SER A 82 -5.01 23.14 7.26
N ARG A 83 -4.31 22.14 6.72
CA ARG A 83 -4.61 20.71 6.91
C ARG A 83 -3.98 20.14 8.18
N VAL A 84 -3.14 20.90 8.86
CA VAL A 84 -2.44 20.47 10.08
C VAL A 84 -3.37 20.62 11.28
N ARG A 85 -3.46 19.57 12.11
CA ARG A 85 -4.40 19.51 13.25
C ARG A 85 -4.09 20.51 14.36
N THR A 86 -2.82 20.66 14.73
CA THR A 86 -2.44 21.52 15.85
C THR A 86 -1.91 22.86 15.35
N LYS A 87 -2.27 23.96 16.04
CA LYS A 87 -1.77 25.31 15.69
C LYS A 87 -0.25 25.40 15.76
N ARG A 88 0.38 24.69 16.72
CA ARG A 88 1.84 24.66 16.88
C ARG A 88 2.51 24.03 15.67
N ASP A 89 2.02 22.89 15.22
CA ASP A 89 2.59 22.20 14.06
C ASP A 89 2.30 22.94 12.76
N ALA A 90 1.14 23.60 12.65
CA ALA A 90 0.81 24.47 11.53
C ALA A 90 1.85 25.60 11.40
N TRP A 91 2.21 26.26 12.50
CA TRP A 91 3.26 27.28 12.49
C TRP A 91 4.65 26.71 12.20
N ASN A 92 4.98 25.53 12.72
CA ASN A 92 6.25 24.87 12.41
C ASN A 92 6.36 24.56 10.91
N LEU A 93 5.29 24.00 10.33
CA LEU A 93 5.23 23.70 8.91
C LEU A 93 5.30 24.98 8.06
N ARG A 94 4.58 26.04 8.44
CA ARG A 94 4.63 27.33 7.74
C ARG A 94 6.05 27.88 7.68
N ILE A 95 6.75 27.96 8.81
CA ILE A 95 8.15 28.42 8.85
C ILE A 95 9.03 27.54 7.98
N GLU A 96 8.88 26.22 8.09
CA GLU A 96 9.65 25.26 7.31
C GLU A 96 9.48 25.51 5.81
N LEU A 97 8.25 25.63 5.33
CA LEU A 97 7.94 25.85 3.92
C LEU A 97 8.38 27.23 3.42
N CYS A 98 8.14 28.30 4.20
CA CYS A 98 8.58 29.65 3.82
C CYS A 98 10.13 29.76 3.74
N ARG A 99 10.88 28.92 4.45
CA ARG A 99 12.35 28.92 4.38
C ARG A 99 12.92 28.23 3.16
N LEU A 100 12.15 27.37 2.49
CA LEU A 100 12.61 26.67 1.30
C LEU A 100 12.83 27.67 0.16
N ARG A 101 13.90 27.46 -0.60
CA ARG A 101 14.19 28.15 -1.85
C ARG A 101 13.99 27.17 -2.99
N GLY A 102 13.33 27.61 -4.05
CA GLY A 102 13.03 26.76 -5.19
C GLY A 102 11.60 26.95 -5.69
N PRO A 103 11.22 26.21 -6.74
CA PRO A 103 9.91 26.35 -7.36
C PRO A 103 8.79 25.85 -6.43
N ALA A 104 7.58 26.40 -6.62
CA ALA A 104 6.39 26.03 -5.87
C ALA A 104 6.08 24.52 -5.87
N SER A 105 6.48 23.79 -6.92
CA SER A 105 6.35 22.33 -7.03
C SER A 105 7.17 21.57 -5.97
N GLU A 106 8.37 22.05 -5.63
CA GLU A 106 9.20 21.45 -4.58
C GLU A 106 8.66 21.73 -3.19
N ILE A 107 8.16 22.94 -2.97
CA ILE A 107 7.47 23.33 -1.73
C ILE A 107 6.23 22.44 -1.54
N ALA A 108 5.42 22.23 -2.59
CA ALA A 108 4.29 21.31 -2.55
C ALA A 108 4.70 19.87 -2.24
N ARG A 109 5.79 19.38 -2.85
CA ARG A 109 6.32 18.04 -2.59
C ARG A 109 6.71 17.88 -1.12
N ARG A 110 7.41 18.86 -0.57
CA ARG A 110 7.81 18.87 0.85
C ARG A 110 6.61 18.96 1.78
N ALA A 111 5.65 19.83 1.49
CA ALA A 111 4.42 19.97 2.27
C ALA A 111 3.63 18.65 2.33
N LYS A 112 3.46 17.96 1.19
CA LYS A 112 2.82 16.63 1.14
C LYS A 112 3.55 15.59 1.98
N GLN A 113 4.88 15.62 2.02
CA GLN A 113 5.68 14.73 2.87
C GLN A 113 5.41 15.02 4.34
N ARG A 114 5.52 16.27 4.77
CA ARG A 114 5.30 16.67 6.17
C ARG A 114 3.89 16.36 6.66
N LEU A 115 2.87 16.52 5.80
CA LEU A 115 1.51 16.12 6.14
C LEU A 115 1.34 14.61 6.34
N ARG A 116 2.17 13.77 5.70
CA ARG A 116 2.19 12.32 5.99
C ARG A 116 2.87 12.04 7.33
N ASP A 117 3.98 12.73 7.62
CA ASP A 117 4.71 12.56 8.88
C ASP A 117 3.89 13.00 10.09
N LEU A 118 3.11 14.08 9.94
CA LEU A 118 2.24 14.63 10.98
C LEU A 118 0.93 13.85 11.17
N ARG A 119 0.60 12.91 10.28
CA ARG A 119 -0.55 12.03 10.51
C ARG A 119 -0.22 11.14 11.71
N PRO A 120 -1.07 11.09 12.75
CA PRO A 120 -0.84 10.18 13.85
C PRO A 120 -0.67 8.77 13.29
N ARG A 121 0.34 8.06 13.79
CA ARG A 121 0.52 6.63 13.50
C ARG A 121 -0.82 5.96 13.72
N ARG A 122 -1.33 5.26 12.70
CA ARG A 122 -2.59 4.52 12.81
C ARG A 122 -2.46 3.63 14.03
N THR A 123 -3.30 3.85 15.04
CA THR A 123 -3.42 2.91 16.14
C THR A 123 -3.72 1.55 15.52
N PRO A 124 -2.98 0.48 15.88
CA PRO A 124 -3.32 -0.85 15.38
C PRO A 124 -4.80 -1.13 15.70
N PRO A 125 -5.54 -1.73 14.76
CA PRO A 125 -6.95 -2.02 14.97
C PRO A 125 -7.07 -2.90 16.21
N ARG A 126 -7.96 -2.51 17.13
CA ARG A 126 -8.25 -3.29 18.33
C ARG A 126 -9.23 -4.38 17.97
N GLU A 127 -9.01 -5.58 18.50
CA GLU A 127 -9.99 -6.65 18.40
C GLU A 127 -11.33 -6.19 18.95
N GLY A 128 -12.40 -6.66 18.31
CA GLY A 128 -13.76 -6.30 18.67
C GLY A 128 -14.69 -6.24 17.48
N VAL A 129 -15.96 -6.03 17.81
CA VAL A 129 -17.06 -5.93 16.86
C VAL A 129 -17.59 -4.49 16.88
N GLN A 130 -17.63 -3.86 15.72
CA GLN A 130 -18.19 -2.53 15.55
C GLN A 130 -19.47 -2.61 14.71
N LEU A 131 -20.54 -1.99 15.19
CA LEU A 131 -21.83 -1.95 14.51
C LEU A 131 -22.12 -0.52 14.05
N LEU A 132 -22.10 -0.29 12.74
CA LEU A 132 -22.54 0.95 12.13
C LEU A 132 -24.04 0.87 11.89
N ARG A 133 -24.79 1.68 12.63
CA ARG A 133 -26.25 1.77 12.53
C ARG A 133 -26.61 2.91 11.58
N ARG A 134 -27.54 2.64 10.66
CA ARG A 134 -28.11 3.64 9.74
C ARG A 134 -29.57 3.85 10.11
N PRO A 135 -30.09 5.09 10.08
CA PRO A 135 -31.48 5.38 10.43
C PRO A 135 -32.46 4.63 9.53
N ASN A 136 -32.17 4.61 8.23
CA ASN A 136 -32.96 3.94 7.22
C ASN A 136 -32.01 3.03 6.41
N GLY A 137 -32.17 1.71 6.55
CA GLY A 137 -31.39 0.72 5.80
C GLY A 137 -30.56 -0.24 6.65
N PRO A 138 -29.85 -1.19 6.02
CA PRO A 138 -29.15 -2.25 6.72
C PRO A 138 -27.98 -1.70 7.54
N TRP A 139 -27.74 -2.34 8.68
CA TRP A 139 -26.59 -2.05 9.53
C TRP A 139 -25.36 -2.81 9.06
N THR A 140 -24.18 -2.25 9.31
CA THR A 140 -22.92 -2.89 8.94
C THR A 140 -22.18 -3.35 10.20
N MET A 141 -21.85 -4.64 10.27
CA MET A 141 -20.98 -5.18 11.29
C MET A 141 -19.55 -5.28 10.74
N ARG A 142 -18.56 -4.78 11.50
CA ARG A 142 -17.13 -4.94 11.21
C ARG A 142 -16.50 -5.70 12.36
N ILE A 143 -15.89 -6.84 12.04
CA ILE A 143 -15.20 -7.68 13.02
C ILE A 143 -13.69 -7.52 12.82
N THR A 144 -12.97 -7.23 13.90
CA THR A 144 -11.51 -7.31 13.97
C THR A 144 -11.17 -8.41 14.98
N ALA A 145 -10.46 -9.44 14.55
CA ALA A 145 -10.13 -10.62 15.36
C ALA A 145 -8.83 -11.27 14.83
N PRO A 146 -8.24 -12.26 15.53
CA PRO A 146 -7.07 -12.97 15.04
C PRO A 146 -7.27 -13.50 13.62
N SER A 147 -6.23 -13.42 12.79
CA SER A 147 -6.32 -13.77 11.36
C SER A 147 -6.69 -15.23 11.12
N ALA A 148 -6.27 -16.15 12.01
CA ALA A 148 -6.65 -17.56 11.93
C ALA A 148 -8.17 -17.74 12.06
N PHE A 149 -8.79 -17.11 13.06
CA PHE A 149 -10.23 -17.16 13.28
C PHE A 149 -11.02 -16.58 12.09
N LEU A 150 -10.60 -15.42 11.56
CA LEU A 150 -11.29 -14.82 10.42
C LEU A 150 -11.08 -15.61 9.12
N ALA A 151 -9.96 -16.32 8.97
CA ALA A 151 -9.73 -17.20 7.83
C ALA A 151 -10.60 -18.47 7.89
N GLU A 152 -10.77 -19.06 9.08
CA GLU A 152 -11.70 -20.18 9.28
C GLU A 152 -13.16 -19.77 9.03
N LEU A 153 -13.57 -18.62 9.56
CA LEU A 153 -14.89 -18.05 9.30
C LEU A 153 -15.11 -17.82 7.80
N ASP A 154 -14.15 -17.19 7.12
CA ASP A 154 -14.23 -16.92 5.68
C ASP A 154 -14.26 -18.20 4.84
N ALA A 155 -13.51 -19.25 5.23
CA ALA A 155 -13.54 -20.56 4.56
C ALA A 155 -14.87 -21.31 4.74
N ALA A 156 -15.57 -21.08 5.86
CA ALA A 156 -16.89 -21.66 6.10
C ALA A 156 -18.02 -20.95 5.31
N LEU A 157 -17.78 -19.73 4.79
CA LEU A 157 -18.77 -18.97 4.05
C LEU A 157 -18.82 -19.37 2.56
N ASN A 158 -20.03 -19.47 2.02
CA ASN A 158 -20.22 -19.68 0.59
C ASN A 158 -20.08 -18.34 -0.16
N PRO A 159 -19.08 -18.16 -1.05
CA PRO A 159 -18.87 -16.88 -1.73
C PRO A 159 -20.01 -16.47 -2.68
N ALA A 160 -20.84 -17.43 -3.14
CA ALA A 160 -22.01 -17.13 -3.97
C ALA A 160 -23.23 -16.67 -3.15
N ARG A 161 -23.29 -17.03 -1.86
CA ARG A 161 -24.42 -16.71 -0.95
C ARG A 161 -23.95 -16.36 0.47
N PRO A 162 -23.05 -15.38 0.64
CA PRO A 162 -22.28 -15.23 1.87
C PRO A 162 -23.13 -14.89 3.10
N LEU A 163 -24.21 -14.11 2.92
CA LEU A 163 -25.07 -13.72 4.05
C LEU A 163 -25.96 -14.87 4.52
N ASP A 164 -26.47 -15.70 3.61
CA ASP A 164 -27.30 -16.84 3.98
C ASP A 164 -26.45 -17.95 4.62
N SER A 165 -25.27 -18.25 4.07
CA SER A 165 -24.34 -19.19 4.72
C SER A 165 -23.92 -18.70 6.12
N LEU A 166 -23.75 -17.39 6.32
CA LEU A 166 -23.47 -16.86 7.66
C LEU A 166 -24.66 -17.06 8.61
N ARG A 167 -25.89 -16.89 8.14
CA ARG A 167 -27.10 -17.13 8.95
C ARG A 167 -27.24 -18.59 9.34
N ASP A 168 -26.93 -19.49 8.42
CA ASP A 168 -26.95 -20.93 8.66
C ASP A 168 -25.90 -21.30 9.73
N LEU A 169 -24.66 -20.81 9.59
CA LEU A 169 -23.58 -21.00 10.56
C LEU A 169 -23.90 -20.45 11.97
N LEU A 170 -24.67 -19.37 12.06
CA LEU A 170 -25.07 -18.77 13.35
C LEU A 170 -26.27 -19.48 13.99
N ARG A 171 -27.05 -20.25 13.22
CA ARG A 171 -28.22 -21.00 13.69
C ARG A 171 -27.85 -22.41 14.15
N ASP A 172 -26.84 -23.01 13.53
CA ASP A 172 -26.33 -24.33 13.93
C ASP A 172 -25.38 -24.19 15.13
N THR A 173 -25.61 -24.95 16.20
CA THR A 173 -24.71 -25.02 17.38
C THR A 173 -23.54 -25.99 17.16
N ALA A 174 -23.51 -26.69 16.02
CA ALA A 174 -22.41 -27.56 15.64
C ALA A 174 -21.27 -26.72 15.03
N ALA A 175 -20.07 -26.83 15.62
CA ALA A 175 -18.87 -26.21 15.10
C ALA A 175 -18.65 -26.65 13.63
N PRO A 176 -18.52 -25.72 12.67
CA PRO A 176 -18.15 -26.07 11.32
C PRO A 176 -16.73 -26.64 11.37
N SER A 177 -16.54 -27.93 11.06
CA SER A 177 -15.21 -28.45 10.77
C SER A 177 -14.79 -27.93 9.39
N ALA A 178 -14.38 -26.66 9.32
CA ALA A 178 -13.65 -26.17 8.17
C ALA A 178 -12.36 -27.00 8.10
N ARG A 179 -12.21 -27.84 7.08
CA ARG A 179 -10.99 -28.59 6.84
C ARG A 179 -9.90 -27.59 6.41
N THR A 180 -9.17 -27.06 7.38
CA THR A 180 -8.00 -26.22 7.13
C THR A 180 -6.94 -27.09 6.48
N THR A 181 -6.66 -26.87 5.19
CA THR A 181 -5.59 -27.59 4.51
C THR A 181 -4.26 -26.97 4.95
N THR A 182 -3.61 -27.60 5.93
CA THR A 182 -2.28 -27.20 6.38
C THR A 182 -1.25 -27.60 5.33
N ASN A 183 -0.53 -26.61 4.80
CA ASN A 183 0.60 -26.81 3.91
C ASN A 183 1.91 -26.55 4.68
N VAL A 184 2.73 -27.57 4.85
CA VAL A 184 4.03 -27.46 5.53
C VAL A 184 5.13 -27.42 4.48
N ILE A 185 5.89 -26.33 4.45
CA ILE A 185 7.06 -26.17 3.59
C ILE A 185 8.26 -26.76 4.33
N ILE A 186 8.77 -27.90 3.86
CA ILE A 186 9.98 -28.52 4.41
C ILE A 186 11.16 -28.11 3.51
N PRO A 187 12.04 -27.19 3.94
CA PRO A 187 13.24 -26.88 3.20
C PRO A 187 14.20 -28.08 3.27
N LEU A 188 14.69 -28.54 2.12
CA LEU A 188 15.53 -29.74 1.97
C LEU A 188 16.96 -29.60 2.53
N ASN A 189 17.27 -28.52 3.27
CA ASN A 189 18.58 -28.33 3.90
C ASN A 189 18.82 -29.22 5.13
N ALA A 190 17.85 -30.07 5.51
CA ALA A 190 17.96 -30.99 6.64
C ALA A 190 18.15 -32.48 6.25
N LEU A 191 18.05 -32.85 4.97
CA LEU A 191 18.19 -34.24 4.50
C LEU A 191 18.99 -34.27 3.20
N ASP A 192 20.23 -34.74 3.29
CA ASP A 192 21.22 -34.63 2.23
C ASP A 192 20.93 -35.55 1.03
N ARG A 193 20.90 -34.90 -0.14
CA ARG A 193 21.05 -35.45 -1.50
C ARG A 193 19.86 -36.27 -2.04
N ILE A 194 19.23 -35.71 -3.08
CA ILE A 194 18.31 -36.43 -3.97
C ILE A 194 19.14 -37.44 -4.78
N LEU A 195 18.76 -38.72 -4.73
CA LEU A 195 19.46 -39.79 -5.43
C LEU A 195 18.93 -40.01 -6.86
N ASP A 196 17.62 -39.85 -7.07
CA ASP A 196 16.96 -39.88 -8.38
C ASP A 196 15.58 -39.19 -8.32
N GLY A 197 15.08 -38.71 -9.47
CA GLY A 197 13.79 -38.04 -9.59
C GLY A 197 13.33 -37.90 -11.05
N ASP A 198 12.42 -38.78 -11.46
CA ASP A 198 11.79 -38.80 -12.79
C ASP A 198 10.51 -37.93 -12.87
N GLY A 199 10.11 -37.32 -11.76
CA GLY A 199 8.97 -36.41 -11.67
C GLY A 199 7.71 -37.02 -11.07
N GLU A 200 7.68 -38.34 -10.85
CA GLU A 200 6.60 -39.03 -10.14
C GLU A 200 6.97 -39.38 -8.69
N GLU A 201 8.22 -39.79 -8.42
CA GLU A 201 8.69 -40.10 -7.06
C GLU A 201 10.10 -39.54 -6.80
N VAL A 202 10.40 -39.19 -5.54
CA VAL A 202 11.70 -38.63 -5.14
C VAL A 202 12.32 -39.52 -4.07
N THR A 203 13.57 -39.97 -4.27
CA THR A 203 14.30 -40.73 -3.25
C THR A 203 15.29 -39.84 -2.50
N LEU A 204 15.19 -39.84 -1.17
CA LEU A 204 15.92 -39.03 -0.22
C LEU A 204 16.87 -39.89 0.61
N ARG A 205 18.07 -39.41 0.92
CA ARG A 205 18.99 -40.04 1.87
C ARG A 205 18.97 -39.31 3.21
N LEU A 206 18.85 -40.08 4.29
CA LEU A 206 18.82 -39.62 5.68
C LEU A 206 20.26 -39.45 6.21
N THR A 207 20.42 -38.68 7.29
CA THR A 207 21.72 -38.39 7.92
C THR A 207 22.41 -39.64 8.50
N ASN A 208 21.68 -40.73 8.69
CA ASN A 208 22.21 -42.03 9.08
C ASN A 208 22.54 -42.95 7.87
N GLY A 209 22.47 -42.42 6.65
CA GLY A 209 22.78 -43.13 5.41
C GLY A 209 21.62 -43.93 4.81
N ALA A 210 20.49 -44.09 5.52
CA ALA A 210 19.32 -44.79 5.00
C ALA A 210 18.62 -44.00 3.89
N THR A 211 17.94 -44.69 2.97
CA THR A 211 17.18 -44.05 1.89
C THR A 211 15.68 -44.23 2.08
N ILE A 212 14.90 -43.17 1.86
CA ILE A 212 13.43 -43.19 1.93
C ILE A 212 12.82 -42.45 0.73
N THR A 213 11.58 -42.75 0.38
CA THR A 213 10.84 -42.03 -0.66
C THR A 213 10.16 -40.78 -0.09
N GLY A 214 9.78 -39.86 -0.99
CA GLY A 214 8.98 -38.68 -0.64
C GLY A 214 7.65 -39.08 -0.02
N ALA A 215 6.99 -40.10 -0.56
CA ALA A 215 5.77 -40.66 0.01
C ALA A 215 5.95 -41.15 1.46
N LYS A 216 7.04 -41.87 1.77
CA LYS A 216 7.31 -42.38 3.12
C LYS A 216 7.66 -41.27 4.12
N LEU A 217 8.26 -40.18 3.65
CA LEU A 217 8.52 -38.99 4.47
C LEU A 217 7.21 -38.27 4.85
N VAL A 218 6.29 -38.13 3.90
CA VAL A 218 4.96 -37.52 4.13
C VAL A 218 4.14 -38.37 5.11
N GLU A 219 4.13 -39.69 4.95
CA GLU A 219 3.45 -40.63 5.84
C GLU A 219 3.98 -40.58 7.29
N ARG A 220 5.28 -40.32 7.48
CA ARG A 220 5.87 -40.11 8.83
C ARG A 220 5.53 -38.76 9.44
N THR A 221 5.15 -37.78 8.62
CA THR A 221 4.97 -36.38 9.05
C THR A 221 3.49 -36.04 9.28
N PHE A 222 2.56 -36.73 8.63
CA PHE A 222 1.12 -36.47 8.72
C PHE A 222 0.35 -37.73 9.10
N THR A 223 -0.55 -37.62 10.09
CA THR A 223 -1.37 -38.74 10.59
C THR A 223 -2.74 -38.86 9.94
N GLU A 224 -3.29 -37.78 9.36
CA GLU A 224 -4.65 -37.80 8.79
C GLU A 224 -4.74 -37.14 7.40
N HIS A 225 -4.52 -35.82 7.24
CA HIS A 225 -4.54 -35.13 5.94
C HIS A 225 -3.63 -33.88 5.92
N GLY A 226 -2.87 -33.66 4.84
CA GLY A 226 -2.00 -32.48 4.67
C GLY A 226 -1.33 -32.43 3.30
N LEU A 227 -0.81 -31.27 2.90
CA LEU A 227 0.01 -31.11 1.70
C LEU A 227 1.48 -30.91 2.10
N ALA A 228 2.37 -31.67 1.47
CA ALA A 228 3.82 -31.50 1.60
C ALA A 228 4.41 -31.04 0.26
N THR A 229 5.14 -29.92 0.29
CA THR A 229 5.80 -29.38 -0.91
C THR A 229 7.32 -29.43 -0.70
N LEU A 230 8.00 -30.24 -1.50
CA LEU A 230 9.47 -30.29 -1.53
C LEU A 230 10.00 -29.22 -2.49
N ILE A 231 10.87 -28.34 -2.00
CA ILE A 231 11.44 -27.23 -2.78
C ILE A 231 12.97 -27.37 -2.82
N HIS A 232 13.53 -27.56 -4.02
CA HIS A 232 14.98 -27.59 -4.21
C HIS A 232 15.57 -26.18 -4.04
N PRO A 233 16.60 -25.99 -3.19
CA PRO A 233 17.11 -24.66 -2.84
C PRO A 233 17.69 -23.86 -4.01
N VAL A 234 18.09 -24.52 -5.11
CA VAL A 234 18.68 -23.87 -6.29
C VAL A 234 17.79 -23.95 -7.54
N LYS A 235 16.91 -24.96 -7.64
CA LYS A 235 16.20 -25.29 -8.89
C LYS A 235 14.72 -24.90 -8.87
N GLY A 236 14.17 -24.63 -7.68
CA GLY A 236 12.73 -24.47 -7.52
C GLY A 236 11.94 -25.75 -7.91
N PRO A 237 10.60 -25.71 -7.87
CA PRO A 237 9.75 -26.86 -8.18
C PRO A 237 9.53 -27.09 -9.70
N VAL A 238 9.26 -28.36 -10.06
CA VAL A 238 9.26 -28.96 -11.42
C VAL A 238 8.45 -28.17 -12.47
N ASN A 239 9.08 -27.92 -13.63
CA ASN A 239 8.63 -27.02 -14.69
C ASN A 239 7.66 -27.66 -15.71
N LEU A 240 6.77 -26.84 -16.27
CA LEU A 240 6.01 -27.13 -17.50
C LEU A 240 6.33 -26.01 -18.49
N TYR A 241 7.18 -26.30 -19.48
CA TYR A 241 7.63 -25.36 -20.52
C TYR A 241 6.48 -24.68 -21.30
N ARG A 242 6.79 -23.83 -22.29
CA ARG A 242 5.86 -22.92 -22.99
C ARG A 242 4.79 -23.60 -23.87
N THR A 243 3.88 -24.38 -23.29
CA THR A 243 2.74 -25.01 -24.00
C THR A 243 1.42 -24.29 -23.75
N SER A 244 1.29 -23.50 -22.68
CA SER A 244 0.08 -22.77 -22.32
C SER A 244 0.35 -21.49 -21.55
N ARG A 245 -0.51 -20.48 -21.73
CA ARG A 245 -0.51 -19.24 -20.93
C ARG A 245 -1.00 -19.47 -19.50
N TYR A 246 -1.87 -20.45 -19.29
CA TYR A 246 -2.51 -20.67 -18.00
C TYR A 246 -1.76 -21.72 -17.19
N ALA A 247 -1.45 -21.38 -15.93
CA ALA A 247 -0.84 -22.30 -15.00
C ALA A 247 -1.77 -23.50 -14.71
N THR A 248 -1.20 -24.69 -14.64
CA THR A 248 -1.92 -25.89 -14.21
C THR A 248 -2.30 -25.80 -12.74
N GLU A 249 -3.20 -26.67 -12.28
CA GLU A 249 -3.55 -26.73 -10.87
C GLU A 249 -2.32 -27.02 -9.98
N LYS A 250 -1.43 -27.91 -10.44
CA LYS A 250 -0.14 -28.19 -9.79
C LYS A 250 0.69 -26.92 -9.60
N GLN A 251 0.83 -26.11 -10.65
CA GLN A 251 1.57 -24.84 -10.60
C GLN A 251 0.89 -23.77 -9.73
N ARG A 252 -0.45 -23.73 -9.71
CA ARG A 252 -1.21 -22.87 -8.79
C ARG A 252 -0.93 -23.20 -7.33
N ARG A 253 -1.04 -24.49 -6.97
CA ARG A 253 -0.77 -24.97 -5.61
C ARG A 253 0.69 -24.70 -5.22
N MET A 254 1.64 -24.90 -6.14
CA MET A 254 3.05 -24.59 -5.91
C MET A 254 3.30 -23.08 -5.70
N ALA A 255 2.68 -22.21 -6.49
CA ALA A 255 2.82 -20.76 -6.31
C ALA A 255 2.20 -20.30 -4.98
N ALA A 256 1.06 -20.88 -4.58
CA ALA A 256 0.43 -20.62 -3.29
C ALA A 256 1.29 -21.13 -2.11
N ALA A 257 2.00 -22.24 -2.28
CA ALA A 257 2.96 -22.74 -1.30
C ALA A 257 4.17 -21.80 -1.16
N GLU A 258 4.72 -21.32 -2.27
CA GLU A 258 5.85 -20.38 -2.25
C GLU A 258 5.46 -19.02 -1.65
N ASN A 259 4.26 -18.53 -1.98
CA ASN A 259 3.74 -17.27 -1.53
C ASN A 259 2.30 -17.45 -1.03
N PRO A 260 2.10 -17.66 0.30
CA PRO A 260 0.76 -17.87 0.86
C PRO A 260 -0.11 -16.61 0.84
N THR A 261 0.50 -15.44 0.65
CA THR A 261 -0.16 -14.17 0.39
C THR A 261 0.50 -13.45 -0.78
N CYS A 262 -0.21 -12.49 -1.36
CA CYS A 262 0.32 -11.61 -2.39
C CYS A 262 1.69 -11.01 -1.97
N PRO A 263 2.79 -11.23 -2.71
CA PRO A 263 4.14 -10.83 -2.30
C PRO A 263 4.40 -9.33 -2.28
N TRP A 264 3.40 -8.51 -2.65
CA TRP A 264 3.50 -7.07 -2.71
C TRP A 264 3.29 -6.46 -1.32
N PRO A 265 4.31 -5.90 -0.64
CA PRO A 265 4.14 -5.45 0.74
C PRO A 265 3.28 -4.17 0.84
N PRO A 266 2.43 -4.02 1.86
CA PRO A 266 2.12 -4.97 2.95
C PRO A 266 0.82 -5.78 2.68
N CYS A 267 0.61 -6.27 1.46
CA CYS A 267 -0.59 -7.00 1.08
C CYS A 267 -0.67 -8.35 1.80
N ASN A 268 -1.84 -8.65 2.36
CA ASN A 268 -2.15 -9.94 2.98
C ASN A 268 -3.28 -10.68 2.25
N HIS A 269 -3.50 -10.35 0.96
CA HIS A 269 -4.51 -11.04 0.15
C HIS A 269 -4.11 -12.51 -0.01
N PRO A 270 -4.98 -13.47 0.35
CA PRO A 270 -4.60 -14.87 0.44
C PRO A 270 -4.46 -15.50 -0.95
N ALA A 271 -3.58 -16.50 -1.05
CA ALA A 271 -3.19 -17.15 -2.30
C ALA A 271 -4.34 -17.91 -3.00
N ASP A 272 -5.26 -18.48 -2.23
CA ASP A 272 -6.46 -19.19 -2.71
C ASP A 272 -7.44 -18.28 -3.47
N LYS A 273 -7.48 -16.99 -3.12
CA LYS A 273 -8.26 -15.93 -3.79
C LYS A 273 -7.42 -15.07 -4.73
N ALA A 274 -6.14 -15.43 -4.94
CA ALA A 274 -5.22 -14.69 -5.79
C ALA A 274 -5.21 -15.25 -7.23
N GLN A 275 -4.68 -14.44 -8.14
CA GLN A 275 -4.41 -14.84 -9.52
C GLN A 275 -2.97 -15.34 -9.64
N ILE A 276 -2.68 -16.14 -10.66
CA ILE A 276 -1.31 -16.46 -11.03
C ILE A 276 -0.75 -15.35 -11.91
N HIS A 277 0.40 -14.83 -11.50
CA HIS A 277 1.11 -13.74 -12.14
C HIS A 277 2.45 -14.23 -12.68
N HIS A 278 2.78 -13.82 -13.90
CA HIS A 278 4.09 -14.06 -14.51
C HIS A 278 5.06 -12.92 -14.19
N LEU A 279 6.23 -13.21 -13.62
CA LEU A 279 7.24 -12.21 -13.28
C LEU A 279 7.84 -11.52 -14.52
N LYS A 280 8.13 -12.32 -15.56
CA LYS A 280 8.28 -11.89 -16.93
C LYS A 280 6.96 -12.15 -17.62
N ALA A 281 6.26 -11.10 -18.04
CA ALA A 281 4.93 -11.25 -18.61
C ALA A 281 4.92 -12.20 -19.84
N TRP A 282 3.86 -12.98 -19.96
CA TRP A 282 3.66 -13.91 -21.09
C TRP A 282 3.77 -13.21 -22.45
N LYS A 283 3.20 -12.00 -22.59
CA LYS A 283 3.29 -11.18 -23.83
C LYS A 283 4.72 -10.77 -24.20
N HIS A 284 5.63 -10.76 -23.22
CA HIS A 284 7.06 -10.47 -23.40
C HIS A 284 7.90 -11.76 -23.46
N GLY A 285 7.26 -12.91 -23.72
CA GLY A 285 7.94 -14.19 -23.86
C GLY A 285 8.31 -14.87 -22.54
N GLY A 286 7.63 -14.53 -21.44
CA GLY A 286 7.72 -15.27 -20.19
C GLY A 286 7.16 -16.68 -20.30
N LEU A 287 7.84 -17.64 -19.67
CA LEU A 287 7.41 -19.04 -19.63
C LEU A 287 6.39 -19.24 -18.49
N THR A 288 5.46 -20.17 -18.65
CA THR A 288 4.58 -20.59 -17.54
C THR A 288 5.29 -21.65 -16.71
N ASN A 289 6.46 -21.30 -16.18
CA ASN A 289 7.31 -22.12 -15.33
C ASN A 289 7.34 -21.55 -13.92
N MET A 290 7.59 -22.38 -12.91
CA MET A 290 7.52 -21.93 -11.50
C MET A 290 8.55 -20.84 -11.17
N ASP A 291 9.71 -20.83 -11.83
CA ASP A 291 10.70 -19.76 -11.72
C ASP A 291 10.14 -18.38 -12.13
N ASN A 292 9.13 -18.37 -12.99
CA ASN A 292 8.48 -17.20 -13.55
C ASN A 292 7.06 -16.96 -13.03
N LEU A 293 6.55 -17.76 -12.10
CA LEU A 293 5.19 -17.63 -11.56
C LEU A 293 5.19 -17.22 -10.09
N THR A 294 4.13 -16.51 -9.69
CA THR A 294 3.78 -16.20 -8.29
C THR A 294 2.27 -16.04 -8.17
N VAL A 295 1.74 -16.04 -6.94
CA VAL A 295 0.40 -15.51 -6.69
C VAL A 295 0.42 -13.98 -6.65
N CYS A 296 -0.68 -13.33 -7.06
CA CYS A 296 -0.86 -11.89 -6.94
C CYS A 296 -2.35 -11.54 -6.82
N CYS A 297 -2.71 -10.59 -5.95
CA CYS A 297 -4.11 -10.17 -5.83
C CYS A 297 -4.57 -9.43 -7.10
N PRO A 298 -5.87 -9.42 -7.42
CA PRO A 298 -6.37 -8.77 -8.64
C PRO A 298 -5.92 -7.31 -8.81
N TYR A 299 -5.90 -6.55 -7.70
CA TYR A 299 -5.45 -5.15 -7.71
C TYR A 299 -3.96 -5.03 -8.06
N HIS A 300 -3.07 -5.75 -7.35
CA HIS A 300 -1.63 -5.68 -7.57
C HIS A 300 -1.21 -6.29 -8.91
N ASN A 301 -1.90 -7.33 -9.37
CA ASN A 301 -1.69 -7.89 -10.70
C ASN A 301 -1.99 -6.85 -11.78
N GLY A 302 -3.08 -6.07 -11.64
CA GLY A 302 -3.45 -5.03 -12.59
C GLY A 302 -2.56 -3.79 -12.57
N VAL A 303 -1.90 -3.48 -11.45
CA VAL A 303 -1.00 -2.32 -11.33
C VAL A 303 0.49 -2.69 -11.42
N ASN A 304 0.81 -3.96 -11.63
CA ASN A 304 2.18 -4.45 -11.78
C ASN A 304 2.81 -3.89 -13.07
N GLN A 305 4.05 -3.40 -12.96
CA GLN A 305 4.78 -2.93 -14.13
C GLN A 305 5.50 -4.09 -14.82
N ASP A 306 4.76 -4.74 -15.72
CA ASP A 306 5.22 -5.88 -16.51
C ASP A 306 6.38 -5.55 -17.48
N ASP A 307 6.52 -4.28 -17.85
CA ASP A 307 7.60 -3.79 -18.71
C ASP A 307 8.78 -3.30 -17.85
N PRO A 308 9.94 -3.98 -17.87
CA PRO A 308 11.10 -3.55 -17.12
C PRO A 308 11.73 -2.24 -17.62
N ASN A 309 11.37 -1.78 -18.82
CA ASN A 309 11.88 -0.56 -19.45
C ASN A 309 10.94 0.65 -19.29
N ALA A 310 9.73 0.45 -18.74
CA ALA A 310 8.82 1.55 -18.46
C ALA A 310 9.28 2.34 -17.23
N PRO A 311 9.07 3.68 -17.18
CA PRO A 311 9.39 4.47 -15.99
C PRO A 311 8.74 3.90 -14.73
N PRO A 312 9.48 3.69 -13.62
CA PRO A 312 8.94 3.07 -12.42
C PRO A 312 7.92 4.01 -11.74
N LEU A 313 6.65 3.63 -11.80
CA LEU A 313 5.54 4.37 -11.18
C LEU A 313 5.13 3.69 -9.87
N ARG A 314 4.96 2.37 -9.91
CA ARG A 314 4.43 1.56 -8.80
C ARG A 314 5.29 0.34 -8.48
N GLY A 315 6.30 0.03 -9.28
CA GLY A 315 7.17 -1.14 -9.12
C GLY A 315 6.58 -2.42 -9.72
N ARG A 316 7.29 -3.53 -9.54
CA ARG A 316 6.91 -4.85 -10.07
C ARG A 316 7.29 -5.99 -9.14
N LEU A 317 6.66 -7.14 -9.29
CA LEU A 317 7.11 -8.37 -8.66
C LEU A 317 8.28 -8.96 -9.45
N ALA A 318 9.35 -9.30 -8.76
CA ALA A 318 10.53 -9.93 -9.33
C ALA A 318 11.11 -10.98 -8.39
N ARG A 319 11.78 -11.99 -8.95
CA ARG A 319 12.52 -12.98 -8.17
C ARG A 319 13.91 -12.43 -7.85
N VAL A 320 14.20 -12.23 -6.57
CA VAL A 320 15.47 -11.71 -6.06
C VAL A 320 16.00 -12.69 -5.02
N ASN A 321 17.17 -13.26 -5.26
CA ASN A 321 17.80 -14.26 -4.39
C ASN A 321 16.85 -15.42 -4.05
N GLY A 322 16.23 -15.99 -5.09
CA GLY A 322 15.31 -17.12 -4.96
C GLY A 322 13.93 -16.79 -4.40
N LYS A 323 13.67 -15.57 -3.91
CA LYS A 323 12.36 -15.17 -3.36
C LYS A 323 11.65 -14.15 -4.25
N VAL A 324 10.36 -14.31 -4.43
CA VAL A 324 9.53 -13.30 -5.10
C VAL A 324 9.33 -12.10 -4.17
N ARG A 325 9.63 -10.90 -4.66
CA ARG A 325 9.53 -9.64 -3.91
C ARG A 325 9.05 -8.52 -4.82
N TRP A 326 8.40 -7.53 -4.22
CA TRP A 326 8.19 -6.25 -4.88
C TRP A 326 9.51 -5.47 -4.98
N VAL A 327 9.81 -4.98 -6.18
CA VAL A 327 10.93 -4.09 -6.48
C VAL A 327 10.41 -2.78 -7.07
N ARG A 328 11.02 -1.67 -6.69
CA ARG A 328 10.62 -0.34 -7.15
C ARG A 328 11.23 -0.02 -8.50
#